data_AF-R9SMI8-F1
#
_entry.id   AF-R9SMI8-F1
#
_cell.length_a   1.000
_cell.length_b   1.000
_cell.length_c   1.000
_cell.angle_alpha   90.00
_cell.angle_beta   90.00
_cell.angle_gamma   90.00
#
_symmetry.space_group_name_H-M   'P 1'
#
loop_
_entity.id
_entity.type
_entity.pdbx_description
1 polymer ?
#
loop_
_entity_poly.entity_id
_entity_poly.type
_entity_poly.pdbx_seq_one_letter_code
_entity_poly.pdbx_strand_id
1 'polypeptide(L)'
;MSDEVNNKRLNDLINVSAEKRTREYEKMLIEELKKASLLLPIEFTRNKDALENVKVGETYTTKEPLGFKPLTYVDENGNVHLFVFTNEKELINVNCDNILLIDSADIAEKFKTANFIDIVINPFNENGFSIAFKDFLRLFDDKKHSGKLSQKEKVNMAYDQVGFFVRDLDLSKDLINKYEIGQIIQERAFVDSSNKIGKIVTNCRFAIISNHCIDCSEFEEETNWNLFTCGPNSLFKVLDIYEYKGKVQIVLLHLFKDNWKAFIGNDTINPSLVNDSRRIFRQTFNTAPIPELTTDRWLERCGFPVGLDNDGNFWEIE
;
A
#
# COMPACT_ATOMS: atom_id res chain seq x y z
N MET A 1 -19.58 26.12 -2.89
CA MET A 1 -19.49 24.98 -3.82
C MET A 1 -19.28 23.77 -2.95
N SER A 2 -20.31 22.95 -2.75
CA SER A 2 -20.18 21.72 -1.96
C SER A 2 -19.24 20.79 -2.71
N ASP A 3 -18.18 20.32 -2.04
CA ASP A 3 -17.39 19.20 -2.53
C ASP A 3 -18.36 18.04 -2.75
N GLU A 4 -18.68 17.78 -4.01
CA GLU A 4 -19.62 16.74 -4.40
C GLU A 4 -19.04 15.41 -3.92
N VAL A 5 -19.81 14.68 -3.10
CA VAL A 5 -19.43 13.36 -2.58
C VAL A 5 -19.20 12.43 -3.77
N ASN A 6 -17.94 12.23 -4.16
CA ASN A 6 -17.60 11.53 -5.38
C ASN A 6 -17.33 10.04 -5.10
N ASN A 7 -18.39 9.31 -4.76
CA ASN A 7 -18.38 7.84 -4.71
C ASN A 7 -18.63 7.21 -6.09
N LYS A 8 -18.27 7.88 -7.19
CA LYS A 8 -18.65 7.44 -8.55
C LYS A 8 -18.26 5.99 -8.82
N ARG A 9 -17.03 5.60 -8.50
CA ARG A 9 -16.55 4.23 -8.72
C ARG A 9 -17.28 3.21 -7.85
N LEU A 10 -17.52 3.51 -6.57
CA LEU A 10 -18.32 2.65 -5.70
C LEU A 10 -19.76 2.52 -6.24
N ASN A 11 -20.36 3.61 -6.69
CA ASN A 11 -21.70 3.63 -7.25
C ASN A 11 -21.81 2.81 -8.54
N ASP A 12 -20.84 2.96 -9.45
CA ASP A 12 -20.74 2.14 -10.66
C ASP A 12 -20.62 0.65 -10.29
N LEU A 13 -19.86 0.34 -9.23
CA LEU A 13 -19.69 -1.03 -8.76
C LEU A 13 -20.97 -1.63 -8.14
N ILE A 14 -21.74 -0.82 -7.42
CA ILE A 14 -23.02 -1.25 -6.83
C ILE A 14 -24.05 -1.55 -7.91
N ASN A 15 -24.11 -0.75 -8.98
CA ASN A 15 -25.13 -0.90 -10.03
C ASN A 15 -24.94 -2.13 -10.94
N VAL A 16 -23.91 -2.95 -10.74
CA VAL A 16 -23.82 -4.26 -11.39
C VAL A 16 -24.57 -5.30 -10.55
N SER A 17 -25.53 -5.98 -11.18
CA SER A 17 -26.32 -7.06 -10.58
C SER A 17 -25.43 -8.10 -9.87
N ALA A 18 -25.81 -8.51 -8.65
CA ALA A 18 -25.05 -9.45 -7.83
C ALA A 18 -24.67 -10.75 -8.57
N GLU A 19 -25.54 -11.27 -9.43
CA GLU A 19 -25.34 -12.48 -10.22
C GLU A 19 -24.15 -12.41 -11.21
N LYS A 20 -23.71 -11.19 -11.56
CA LYS A 20 -22.61 -10.96 -12.51
C LYS A 20 -21.29 -10.65 -11.81
N ARG A 21 -21.27 -10.61 -10.48
CA ARG A 21 -20.08 -10.23 -9.69
C ARG A 21 -19.16 -11.43 -9.53
N THR A 22 -17.92 -11.30 -10.00
CA THR A 22 -16.85 -12.28 -9.75
C THR A 22 -16.22 -12.02 -8.37
N ARG A 23 -15.39 -12.95 -7.87
CA ARG A 23 -14.60 -12.71 -6.65
C ARG A 23 -13.71 -11.47 -6.73
N GLU A 24 -13.11 -11.22 -7.89
CA GLU A 24 -12.28 -10.02 -8.10
C GLU A 24 -13.14 -8.74 -8.05
N TYR A 25 -14.37 -8.83 -8.57
CA TYR A 25 -15.32 -7.74 -8.51
C TYR A 25 -15.73 -7.41 -7.07
N GLU A 26 -16.01 -8.42 -6.26
CA GLU A 26 -16.32 -8.23 -4.83
C GLU A 26 -15.14 -7.58 -4.08
N LYS A 27 -13.90 -7.99 -4.40
CA LYS A 27 -12.71 -7.37 -3.84
C LYS A 27 -12.61 -5.88 -4.21
N MET A 28 -12.87 -5.52 -5.47
CA MET A 28 -12.91 -4.13 -5.91
C MET A 28 -14.00 -3.32 -5.18
N LEU A 29 -15.20 -3.90 -5.02
CA LEU A 29 -16.30 -3.26 -4.29
C LEU A 29 -15.91 -2.95 -2.84
N ILE A 30 -15.28 -3.90 -2.14
CA ILE A 30 -14.84 -3.74 -0.76
C ILE A 30 -13.72 -2.69 -0.64
N GLU A 31 -12.75 -2.68 -1.55
CA GLU A 31 -11.66 -1.70 -1.53
C GLU A 31 -12.15 -0.26 -1.78
N GLU A 32 -13.16 -0.09 -2.63
CA GLU A 32 -13.79 1.22 -2.83
C GLU A 32 -14.68 1.61 -1.64
N LEU A 33 -15.40 0.66 -1.03
CA LEU A 33 -16.19 0.91 0.17
C LEU A 33 -15.32 1.43 1.32
N LYS A 34 -14.11 0.87 1.49
CA LYS A 34 -13.16 1.26 2.54
C LYS A 34 -12.69 2.71 2.44
N LYS A 35 -12.71 3.29 1.24
CA LYS A 35 -12.24 4.66 0.94
C LYS A 35 -13.39 5.66 0.81
N ALA A 36 -14.63 5.20 0.88
CA ALA A 36 -15.80 6.02 0.61
C ALA A 36 -16.13 6.95 1.78
N SER A 37 -16.59 8.15 1.43
CA SER A 37 -17.31 9.04 2.34
C SER A 37 -18.79 8.90 2.05
N LEU A 38 -19.56 8.40 3.02
CA LEU A 38 -20.96 8.04 2.85
C LEU A 38 -21.87 9.10 3.47
N LEU A 39 -23.07 9.22 2.91
CA LEU A 39 -24.13 10.04 3.46
C LEU A 39 -24.90 9.21 4.50
N LEU A 40 -24.88 9.66 5.74
CA LEU A 40 -25.57 9.05 6.87
C LEU A 40 -26.71 9.98 7.32
N PRO A 41 -27.97 9.64 7.05
CA PRO A 41 -29.10 10.39 7.58
C PRO A 41 -29.13 10.27 9.11
N ILE A 42 -29.35 11.39 9.80
CA ILE A 42 -29.32 11.45 11.26
C ILE A 42 -30.52 12.23 11.82
N GLU A 43 -30.86 11.92 13.06
CA GLU A 43 -31.71 12.78 13.88
C GLU A 43 -30.88 13.30 15.05
N PHE A 44 -30.84 14.62 15.22
CA PHE A 44 -30.29 15.18 16.45
C PHE A 44 -31.13 14.70 17.65
N THR A 45 -30.49 14.47 18.79
CA THR A 45 -31.12 13.97 20.02
C THR A 45 -30.84 14.87 21.23
N ARG A 46 -29.80 15.70 21.17
CA ARG A 46 -29.43 16.65 22.23
C ARG A 46 -28.87 17.94 21.65
N ASN A 47 -29.05 19.04 22.39
CA ASN A 47 -28.53 20.37 22.04
C ASN A 47 -29.00 20.90 20.68
N LYS A 48 -30.26 20.58 20.29
CA LYS A 48 -30.88 21.04 19.03
C LYS A 48 -31.03 22.56 18.97
N ASP A 49 -31.34 23.19 20.10
CA ASP A 49 -31.54 24.64 20.21
C ASP A 49 -30.27 25.42 19.82
N ALA A 50 -29.10 24.79 19.96
CA ALA A 50 -27.83 25.35 19.49
C ALA A 50 -27.74 25.48 17.96
N LEU A 51 -28.63 24.81 17.22
CA LEU A 51 -28.70 24.81 15.77
C LEU A 51 -29.75 25.79 15.21
N GLU A 52 -30.65 26.33 16.03
CA GLU A 52 -31.76 27.18 15.58
C GLU A 52 -31.30 28.48 14.90
N ASN A 53 -30.11 28.97 15.25
CA ASN A 53 -29.56 30.24 14.74
C ASN A 53 -28.34 30.05 13.81
N VAL A 54 -28.01 28.82 13.43
CA VAL A 54 -26.87 28.54 12.56
C VAL A 54 -27.24 28.84 11.11
N LYS A 55 -26.50 29.76 10.48
CA LYS A 55 -26.67 30.08 9.06
C LYS A 55 -25.76 29.24 8.19
N VAL A 56 -26.21 28.94 6.98
CA VAL A 56 -25.40 28.24 5.97
C VAL A 56 -24.11 29.04 5.71
N GLY A 57 -22.97 28.37 5.84
CA GLY A 57 -21.64 28.95 5.64
C GLY A 57 -20.98 29.52 6.90
N GLU A 58 -21.64 29.49 8.05
CA GLU A 58 -21.06 29.93 9.33
C GLU A 58 -20.57 28.74 10.17
N THR A 59 -19.40 28.90 10.81
CA THR A 59 -18.88 27.92 11.78
C THR A 59 -19.42 28.24 13.16
N TYR A 60 -20.03 27.26 13.82
CA TYR A 60 -20.54 27.40 15.18
C TYR A 60 -19.85 26.43 16.13
N THR A 61 -19.49 26.89 17.33
CA THR A 61 -18.89 26.05 18.38
C THR A 61 -19.87 25.95 19.55
N THR A 62 -20.30 24.73 19.87
CA THR A 62 -21.17 24.46 21.01
C THR A 62 -20.35 24.22 22.28
N LYS A 63 -20.90 24.60 23.44
CA LYS A 63 -20.27 24.31 24.74
C LYS A 63 -20.33 22.83 25.11
N GLU A 64 -21.37 22.14 24.63
CA GLU A 64 -21.57 20.70 24.81
C GLU A 64 -21.71 20.02 23.45
N PRO A 65 -21.28 18.75 23.30
CA PRO A 65 -21.41 18.02 22.04
C PRO A 65 -22.88 17.92 21.58
N LEU A 66 -23.09 17.96 20.26
CA LEU A 66 -24.37 17.59 19.66
C LEU A 66 -24.59 16.09 19.80
N GLY A 67 -25.74 15.70 20.33
CA GLY A 67 -26.17 14.31 20.29
C GLY A 67 -26.91 14.04 18.99
N PHE A 68 -26.61 12.93 18.34
CA PHE A 68 -27.39 12.45 17.20
C PHE A 68 -27.56 10.93 17.26
N LYS A 69 -28.55 10.43 16.52
CA LYS A 69 -28.72 9.00 16.23
C LYS A 69 -28.83 8.83 14.70
N PRO A 70 -28.26 7.77 14.12
CA PRO A 70 -28.46 7.47 12.71
C PRO A 70 -29.89 7.05 12.44
N LEU A 71 -30.35 7.27 11.21
CA LEU A 71 -31.56 6.64 10.71
C LEU A 71 -31.28 5.14 10.54
N THR A 72 -32.22 4.33 11.04
CA THR A 72 -32.13 2.87 11.01
C THR A 72 -33.47 2.29 10.61
N TYR A 73 -33.46 1.13 9.97
CA TYR A 73 -34.65 0.31 9.75
C TYR A 73 -34.75 -0.79 10.80
N VAL A 74 -35.95 -1.06 11.31
CA VAL A 74 -36.21 -2.17 12.22
C VAL A 74 -37.08 -3.17 11.50
N ASP A 75 -36.60 -4.41 11.35
CA ASP A 75 -37.36 -5.46 10.67
C ASP A 75 -38.47 -6.05 11.58
N GLU A 76 -39.26 -6.97 11.02
CA GLU A 76 -40.35 -7.65 11.74
C GLU A 76 -39.88 -8.46 12.96
N ASN A 77 -38.59 -8.80 13.03
CA ASN A 77 -37.97 -9.54 14.14
C ASN A 77 -37.34 -8.60 15.19
N GLY A 78 -37.43 -7.28 15.00
CA GLY A 78 -36.82 -6.29 15.88
C GLY A 78 -35.33 -6.07 15.63
N ASN A 79 -34.77 -6.56 14.52
CA ASN A 79 -33.38 -6.34 14.16
C ASN A 79 -33.19 -4.92 13.61
N VAL A 80 -32.07 -4.28 13.98
CA VAL A 80 -31.76 -2.91 13.56
C VAL A 80 -30.74 -2.93 12.43
N HIS A 81 -31.04 -2.22 11.34
CA HIS A 81 -30.25 -2.13 10.12
C HIS A 81 -29.79 -0.68 9.92
N LEU A 82 -28.48 -0.47 9.71
CA LEU A 82 -27.91 0.87 9.51
C LEU A 82 -27.99 1.25 8.03
N PHE A 83 -28.61 2.39 7.70
CA PHE A 83 -28.73 2.86 6.31
C PHE A 83 -27.71 3.94 5.99
N VAL A 84 -27.06 3.80 4.84
CA VAL A 84 -26.07 4.76 4.31
C VAL A 84 -26.21 4.88 2.79
N PHE A 85 -25.78 6.01 2.25
CA PHE A 85 -26.03 6.36 0.85
C PHE A 85 -24.76 6.85 0.16
N THR A 86 -24.55 6.46 -1.09
CA THR A 86 -23.36 6.85 -1.84
C THR A 86 -23.45 8.24 -2.45
N ASN A 87 -24.66 8.77 -2.64
CA ASN A 87 -24.91 10.07 -3.26
C ASN A 87 -26.32 10.60 -2.92
N GLU A 88 -26.58 11.88 -3.21
CA GLU A 88 -27.84 12.55 -2.89
C GLU A 88 -29.05 12.01 -3.65
N LYS A 89 -28.88 11.42 -4.84
CA LYS A 89 -30.01 10.85 -5.62
C LYS A 89 -30.63 9.66 -4.89
N GLU A 90 -29.82 8.93 -4.13
CA GLU A 90 -30.26 7.76 -3.36
C GLU A 90 -31.03 8.18 -2.09
N LEU A 91 -30.95 9.46 -1.69
CA LEU A 91 -31.65 10.02 -0.53
C LEU A 91 -33.08 10.50 -0.84
N ILE A 92 -33.50 10.54 -2.10
CA ILE A 92 -34.83 11.08 -2.51
C ILE A 92 -35.99 10.39 -1.77
N ASN A 93 -35.81 9.12 -1.41
CA ASN A 93 -36.82 8.33 -0.69
C ASN A 93 -36.66 8.35 0.85
N VAL A 94 -35.73 9.15 1.36
CA VAL A 94 -35.47 9.30 2.80
C VAL A 94 -36.17 10.55 3.32
N ASN A 95 -37.12 10.36 4.23
CA ASN A 95 -37.76 11.48 4.93
C ASN A 95 -36.87 11.95 6.10
N CYS A 96 -35.75 12.63 5.80
CA CYS A 96 -34.82 13.13 6.80
C CYS A 96 -34.19 14.46 6.36
N ASP A 97 -34.22 15.45 7.25
CA ASP A 97 -33.70 16.80 6.96
C ASP A 97 -32.19 16.95 7.23
N ASN A 98 -31.58 16.00 7.97
CA ASN A 98 -30.20 16.12 8.42
C ASN A 98 -29.36 14.94 7.92
N ILE A 99 -28.30 15.25 7.19
CA ILE A 99 -27.39 14.26 6.61
C ILE A 99 -25.97 14.58 7.06
N LEU A 100 -25.29 13.58 7.59
CA LEU A 100 -23.87 13.64 7.93
C LEU A 100 -23.06 12.99 6.82
N LEU A 101 -22.09 13.72 6.27
CA LEU A 101 -21.03 13.10 5.47
C LEU A 101 -20.02 12.46 6.43
N ILE A 102 -19.80 11.16 6.31
CA ILE A 102 -18.96 10.39 7.22
C ILE A 102 -18.14 9.35 6.46
N ASP A 103 -16.86 9.26 6.75
CA ASP A 103 -16.00 8.23 6.16
C ASP A 103 -16.40 6.84 6.63
N SER A 104 -16.34 5.83 5.76
CA SER A 104 -16.69 4.45 6.12
C SER A 104 -15.87 3.93 7.31
N ALA A 105 -14.60 4.35 7.42
CA ALA A 105 -13.74 4.03 8.56
C ALA A 105 -14.27 4.63 9.88
N ASP A 106 -14.73 5.88 9.83
CA ASP A 106 -15.33 6.58 10.96
C ASP A 106 -16.64 5.92 11.39
N ILE A 107 -17.44 5.39 10.45
CA ILE A 107 -18.62 4.59 10.80
C ILE A 107 -18.18 3.38 11.63
N ALA A 108 -17.19 2.63 11.16
CA ALA A 108 -16.75 1.44 11.86
C ALA A 108 -16.20 1.75 13.27
N GLU A 109 -15.41 2.82 13.41
CA GLU A 109 -14.86 3.23 14.70
C GLU A 109 -15.94 3.70 15.67
N LYS A 110 -16.80 4.62 15.23
CA LYS A 110 -17.78 5.30 16.09
C LYS A 110 -18.96 4.41 16.45
N PHE A 111 -19.32 3.46 15.59
CA PHE A 111 -20.44 2.53 15.81
C PHE A 111 -20.01 1.12 16.21
N LYS A 112 -18.74 0.88 16.59
CA LYS A 112 -18.22 -0.46 16.96
C LYS A 112 -19.00 -1.20 18.06
N THR A 113 -19.68 -0.47 18.94
CA THR A 113 -20.50 -1.05 20.04
C THR A 113 -21.99 -1.04 19.72
N ALA A 114 -22.39 -0.57 18.54
CA ALA A 114 -23.79 -0.55 18.11
C ALA A 114 -24.24 -1.97 17.76
N ASN A 115 -25.51 -2.27 18.07
CA ASN A 115 -26.09 -3.58 17.82
C ASN A 115 -26.88 -3.58 16.50
N PHE A 116 -26.19 -3.28 15.39
CA PHE A 116 -26.77 -3.42 14.06
C PHE A 116 -26.55 -4.83 13.53
N ILE A 117 -27.55 -5.39 12.83
CA ILE A 117 -27.40 -6.67 12.13
C ILE A 117 -26.57 -6.50 10.87
N ASP A 118 -26.85 -5.46 10.09
CA ASP A 118 -26.13 -5.11 8.88
C ASP A 118 -26.02 -3.59 8.68
N ILE A 119 -25.17 -3.22 7.72
CA ILE A 119 -25.18 -1.90 7.08
C ILE A 119 -25.65 -2.10 5.64
N VAL A 120 -26.66 -1.32 5.26
CA VAL A 120 -27.29 -1.37 3.94
C VAL A 120 -26.92 -0.11 3.18
N ILE A 121 -26.25 -0.29 2.05
CA ILE A 121 -25.77 0.78 1.20
C ILE A 121 -26.73 0.91 0.02
N ASN A 122 -27.30 2.12 -0.11
CA ASN A 122 -28.37 2.45 -1.07
C ASN A 122 -29.57 1.50 -0.92
N PRO A 123 -30.26 1.49 0.24
CA PRO A 123 -31.34 0.53 0.55
C PRO A 123 -32.54 0.56 -0.41
N PHE A 124 -32.74 1.66 -1.15
CA PHE A 124 -33.85 1.82 -2.10
C PHE A 124 -33.42 1.61 -3.57
N ASN A 125 -32.15 1.28 -3.81
CA ASN A 125 -31.63 0.91 -5.12
C ASN A 125 -31.83 -0.61 -5.32
N GLU A 126 -32.29 -1.01 -6.50
CA GLU A 126 -32.48 -2.43 -6.87
C GLU A 126 -31.21 -3.28 -6.71
N ASN A 127 -30.03 -2.68 -6.90
CA ASN A 127 -28.73 -3.31 -6.75
C ASN A 127 -27.99 -2.87 -5.48
N GLY A 128 -28.69 -2.19 -4.57
CA GLY A 128 -28.21 -1.88 -3.23
C GLY A 128 -27.68 -3.15 -2.57
N PHE A 129 -26.64 -3.00 -1.75
CA PHE A 129 -26.01 -4.16 -1.13
C PHE A 129 -25.96 -4.02 0.39
N SER A 130 -26.13 -5.15 1.05
CA SER A 130 -26.03 -5.29 2.50
C SER A 130 -24.80 -6.13 2.83
N ILE A 131 -24.11 -5.74 3.90
CA ILE A 131 -23.06 -6.53 4.54
C ILE A 131 -23.36 -6.59 6.03
N ALA A 132 -23.27 -7.79 6.61
CA ALA A 132 -23.47 -7.97 8.05
C ALA A 132 -22.57 -6.99 8.82
N PHE A 133 -23.10 -6.34 9.85
CA PHE A 133 -22.43 -5.19 10.44
C PHE A 133 -21.13 -5.62 11.11
N LYS A 134 -21.13 -6.82 11.70
CA LYS A 134 -19.90 -7.48 12.17
C LYS A 134 -18.86 -7.64 11.06
N ASP A 135 -19.25 -7.94 9.83
CA ASP A 135 -18.35 -8.14 8.70
C ASP A 135 -17.90 -6.80 8.10
N PHE A 136 -18.75 -5.79 8.14
CA PHE A 136 -18.36 -4.40 7.89
C PHE A 136 -17.31 -3.90 8.89
N LEU A 137 -17.54 -4.04 10.21
CA LEU A 137 -16.56 -3.68 11.24
C LEU A 137 -15.22 -4.39 10.99
N ARG A 138 -15.26 -5.66 10.57
CA ARG A 138 -14.05 -6.44 10.24
C ARG A 138 -13.27 -5.90 9.04
N LEU A 139 -13.86 -5.07 8.18
CA LEU A 139 -13.15 -4.39 7.09
C LEU A 139 -12.20 -3.29 7.60
N PHE A 140 -12.51 -2.72 8.77
CA PHE A 140 -11.85 -1.55 9.37
C PHE A 140 -11.29 -1.82 10.76
N ASP A 141 -11.55 -3.01 11.32
CA ASP A 141 -10.74 -3.52 12.40
C ASP A 141 -9.29 -3.50 11.90
N ASP A 142 -8.51 -2.51 12.35
CA ASP A 142 -7.04 -2.54 12.25
C ASP A 142 -6.49 -3.81 12.95
N LYS A 143 -7.35 -4.49 13.74
CA LYS A 143 -7.14 -5.82 14.33
C LYS A 143 -7.52 -7.01 13.43
N LYS A 144 -8.01 -6.77 12.21
CA LYS A 144 -8.20 -7.73 11.12
C LYS A 144 -7.49 -7.36 9.82
N HIS A 145 -6.49 -6.48 9.90
CA HIS A 145 -5.18 -6.73 9.29
C HIS A 145 -4.11 -7.11 10.34
N SER A 146 -4.57 -7.55 11.54
CA SER A 146 -3.73 -8.23 12.55
C SER A 146 -4.14 -9.70 12.78
N GLY A 147 -4.66 -10.39 11.76
CA GLY A 147 -4.08 -11.71 11.57
C GLY A 147 -2.61 -11.43 11.26
N LYS A 148 -1.64 -11.98 12.02
CA LYS A 148 -0.26 -12.04 11.50
C LYS A 148 -0.43 -12.52 10.06
N LEU A 149 -0.10 -11.68 9.06
CA LEU A 149 0.03 -12.14 7.69
C LEU A 149 0.75 -13.47 7.81
N SER A 150 0.16 -14.54 7.30
CA SER A 150 0.83 -15.82 7.30
C SER A 150 2.21 -15.61 6.71
N GLN A 151 3.18 -16.42 7.12
CA GLN A 151 4.53 -16.30 6.58
C GLN A 151 4.50 -16.28 5.04
N LYS A 152 3.62 -17.08 4.44
CA LYS A 152 3.35 -17.10 3.00
C LYS A 152 2.83 -15.76 2.45
N GLU A 153 1.88 -15.11 3.10
CA GLU A 153 1.37 -13.80 2.64
C GLU A 153 2.44 -12.71 2.76
N LYS A 154 3.21 -12.69 3.85
CA LYS A 154 4.34 -11.76 4.02
C LYS A 154 5.37 -11.93 2.90
N VAL A 155 5.67 -13.19 2.57
CA VAL A 155 6.58 -13.54 1.49
C VAL A 155 6.02 -13.12 0.13
N ASN A 156 4.76 -13.46 -0.15
CA ASN A 156 4.10 -13.09 -1.41
C ASN A 156 4.08 -11.57 -1.62
N MET A 157 3.80 -10.78 -0.57
CA MET A 157 3.76 -9.32 -0.67
C MET A 157 5.09 -8.70 -1.10
N ALA A 158 6.24 -9.23 -0.70
CA ALA A 158 7.54 -8.69 -1.14
C ALA A 158 7.88 -9.08 -2.58
N TYR A 159 7.28 -10.16 -3.10
CA TYR A 159 7.50 -10.64 -4.47
C TYR A 159 6.43 -10.21 -5.46
N ASP A 160 5.32 -9.65 -5.00
CA ASP A 160 4.24 -9.20 -5.87
C ASP A 160 4.63 -7.92 -6.63
N GLN A 161 4.40 -7.91 -7.95
CA GLN A 161 4.62 -6.75 -8.83
C GLN A 161 6.01 -6.08 -8.68
N VAL A 162 7.05 -6.88 -8.49
CA VAL A 162 8.41 -6.35 -8.32
C VAL A 162 9.00 -5.78 -9.60
N GLY A 163 9.72 -4.66 -9.45
CA GLY A 163 10.65 -4.12 -10.44
C GLY A 163 12.08 -4.59 -10.21
N PHE A 164 12.89 -4.51 -11.27
CA PHE A 164 14.33 -4.73 -11.23
C PHE A 164 15.06 -3.40 -11.33
N PHE A 165 15.95 -3.16 -10.37
CA PHE A 165 16.80 -1.98 -10.30
C PHE A 165 18.25 -2.41 -10.16
N VAL A 166 19.16 -1.61 -10.69
CA VAL A 166 20.59 -1.92 -10.66
C VAL A 166 21.39 -0.77 -10.08
N ARG A 167 22.42 -1.15 -9.33
CA ARG A 167 23.43 -0.27 -8.75
C ARG A 167 24.78 -0.91 -9.01
N ASP A 168 25.59 -0.24 -9.83
CA ASP A 168 26.91 -0.72 -10.24
C ASP A 168 27.99 0.01 -9.43
N LEU A 169 28.94 -0.75 -8.90
CA LEU A 169 30.07 -0.23 -8.12
C LEU A 169 31.28 -1.15 -8.21
N ASP A 170 32.46 -0.64 -7.92
CA ASP A 170 33.66 -1.47 -7.73
C ASP A 170 33.81 -1.85 -6.26
N LEU A 171 33.91 -3.16 -6.00
CA LEU A 171 34.01 -3.72 -4.67
C LEU A 171 35.19 -4.70 -4.59
N SER A 172 35.96 -4.66 -3.50
CA SER A 172 37.06 -5.62 -3.33
C SER A 172 36.51 -7.05 -3.18
N LYS A 173 37.31 -8.06 -3.53
CA LYS A 173 36.92 -9.46 -3.35
C LYS A 173 36.58 -9.78 -1.89
N ASP A 174 37.33 -9.20 -0.96
CA ASP A 174 37.10 -9.41 0.48
C ASP A 174 35.74 -8.89 0.92
N LEU A 175 35.29 -7.75 0.37
CA LEU A 175 33.96 -7.20 0.66
C LEU A 175 32.84 -7.97 -0.06
N ILE A 176 33.06 -8.42 -1.31
CA ILE A 176 32.10 -9.29 -2.03
C ILE A 176 31.88 -10.59 -1.25
N ASN A 177 32.95 -11.19 -0.73
CA ASN A 177 32.91 -12.47 -0.01
C ASN A 177 32.22 -12.37 1.36
N LYS A 178 31.91 -11.17 1.86
CA LYS A 178 31.14 -11.00 3.10
C LYS A 178 29.65 -11.29 2.92
N TYR A 179 29.12 -11.16 1.72
CA TYR A 179 27.70 -11.42 1.45
C TYR A 179 27.45 -12.93 1.36
N GLU A 180 26.38 -13.40 2.00
CA GLU A 180 25.98 -14.80 1.96
C GLU A 180 24.54 -14.96 1.47
N ILE A 181 24.28 -15.98 0.65
CA ILE A 181 22.92 -16.26 0.17
C ILE A 181 22.01 -16.59 1.36
N GLY A 182 20.87 -15.90 1.42
CA GLY A 182 19.90 -16.02 2.50
C GLY A 182 20.04 -14.99 3.60
N GLN A 183 21.21 -14.33 3.68
CA GLN A 183 21.50 -13.29 4.67
C GLN A 183 20.50 -12.14 4.56
N ILE A 184 20.11 -11.60 5.71
CA ILE A 184 19.36 -10.34 5.80
C ILE A 184 20.32 -9.26 6.27
N ILE A 185 20.34 -8.14 5.54
CA ILE A 185 21.22 -6.99 5.77
C ILE A 185 20.37 -5.73 5.88
N GLN A 186 20.85 -4.73 6.62
CA GLN A 186 20.21 -3.43 6.73
C GLN A 186 21.14 -2.35 6.19
N GLU A 187 20.63 -1.46 5.33
CA GLU A 187 21.32 -0.23 4.95
C GLU A 187 20.77 0.94 5.76
N ARG A 188 21.66 1.74 6.37
CA ARG A 188 21.28 2.90 7.19
C ARG A 188 21.03 4.15 6.34
N ALA A 189 21.69 4.26 5.19
CA ALA A 189 21.51 5.36 4.26
C ALA A 189 20.45 5.04 3.18
N PHE A 190 20.28 5.97 2.22
CA PHE A 190 19.47 5.72 1.04
C PHE A 190 20.17 4.74 0.08
N VAL A 191 19.41 3.84 -0.52
CA VAL A 191 19.89 2.95 -1.59
C VAL A 191 19.39 3.45 -2.93
N ASP A 192 20.19 4.29 -3.56
CA ASP A 192 19.95 4.74 -4.92
C ASP A 192 20.30 3.67 -5.95
N SER A 193 19.44 3.55 -6.95
CA SER A 193 19.49 2.57 -8.03
C SER A 193 18.77 3.11 -9.28
N SER A 194 18.94 2.42 -10.40
CA SER A 194 18.27 2.78 -11.66
C SER A 194 17.49 1.58 -12.20
N ASN A 195 16.33 1.82 -12.81
CA ASN A 195 15.64 0.78 -13.59
C ASN A 195 16.19 0.63 -15.02
N LYS A 196 17.18 1.45 -15.42
CA LYS A 196 17.87 1.36 -16.71
C LYS A 196 18.96 0.29 -16.60
N ILE A 197 18.73 -0.89 -17.19
CA ILE A 197 19.62 -2.04 -17.04
C ILE A 197 20.45 -2.26 -18.31
N GLY A 198 21.71 -1.84 -18.26
CA GLY A 198 22.70 -2.05 -19.33
C GLY A 198 23.86 -2.96 -18.93
N LYS A 199 24.85 -3.05 -19.82
CA LYS A 199 26.10 -3.73 -19.53
C LYS A 199 26.82 -3.08 -18.36
N ILE A 200 27.16 -3.87 -17.35
CA ILE A 200 27.99 -3.43 -16.21
C ILE A 200 29.39 -2.99 -16.66
N VAL A 201 29.87 -1.86 -16.13
CA VAL A 201 31.23 -1.36 -16.37
C VAL A 201 32.18 -1.62 -15.19
N THR A 202 31.65 -1.59 -13.97
CA THR A 202 32.37 -1.91 -12.71
C THR A 202 32.48 -3.42 -12.49
N ASN A 203 33.11 -3.88 -11.40
CA ASN A 203 33.26 -5.30 -11.10
C ASN A 203 32.06 -5.95 -10.39
N CYS A 204 31.20 -5.16 -9.75
CA CYS A 204 30.08 -5.64 -8.94
C CYS A 204 28.77 -4.89 -9.26
N ARG A 205 27.66 -5.61 -9.26
CA ARG A 205 26.30 -5.07 -9.39
C ARG A 205 25.45 -5.56 -8.23
N PHE A 206 24.78 -4.65 -7.54
CA PHE A 206 23.59 -4.99 -6.78
C PHE A 206 22.37 -4.94 -7.70
N ALA A 207 21.73 -6.09 -7.89
CA ALA A 207 20.43 -6.18 -8.55
C ALA A 207 19.35 -6.16 -7.47
N ILE A 208 18.69 -5.01 -7.31
CA ILE A 208 17.68 -4.75 -6.30
C ILE A 208 16.31 -5.08 -6.88
N ILE A 209 15.60 -5.99 -6.22
CA ILE A 209 14.24 -6.39 -6.54
C ILE A 209 13.33 -5.74 -5.50
N SER A 210 12.41 -4.89 -5.94
CA SER A 210 11.48 -4.19 -5.03
C SER A 210 10.18 -3.81 -5.73
N ASN A 211 9.10 -3.71 -4.96
CA ASN A 211 7.82 -3.13 -5.39
C ASN A 211 7.49 -1.82 -4.67
N HIS A 212 8.43 -1.26 -3.91
CA HIS A 212 8.21 -0.10 -3.04
C HIS A 212 9.44 0.81 -2.89
N CYS A 213 10.41 0.74 -3.80
CA CYS A 213 11.38 1.83 -3.94
C CYS A 213 10.68 3.02 -4.64
N ILE A 214 11.03 4.23 -4.22
CA ILE A 214 10.39 5.46 -4.65
C ILE A 214 10.97 5.85 -6.01
N ASP A 215 10.11 6.11 -6.99
CA ASP A 215 10.50 6.71 -8.26
C ASP A 215 10.84 8.19 -8.02
N CYS A 216 12.09 8.56 -8.30
CA CYS A 216 12.57 9.93 -8.18
C CYS A 216 12.95 10.52 -9.55
N SER A 217 12.59 9.86 -10.65
CA SER A 217 12.92 10.31 -12.01
C SER A 217 12.33 11.69 -12.34
N GLU A 218 11.17 12.03 -11.78
CA GLU A 218 10.53 13.34 -11.97
C GLU A 218 11.31 14.51 -11.35
N PHE A 219 12.21 14.23 -10.39
CA PHE A 219 13.05 15.23 -9.73
C PHE A 219 14.45 15.33 -10.34
N GLU A 220 14.73 14.58 -11.40
CA GLU A 220 16.02 14.60 -12.07
C GLU A 220 16.16 15.83 -12.98
N GLU A 221 17.20 16.62 -12.73
CA GLU A 221 17.59 17.73 -13.61
C GLU A 221 18.76 17.25 -14.50
N GLU A 222 18.43 16.91 -15.76
CA GLU A 222 19.38 16.57 -16.84
C GLU A 222 20.25 15.31 -16.63
N THR A 223 20.18 14.66 -15.47
CA THR A 223 20.95 13.43 -15.19
C THR A 223 20.43 12.23 -15.98
N ASN A 224 19.12 12.14 -16.16
CA ASN A 224 18.44 11.04 -16.85
C ASN A 224 18.85 9.64 -16.32
N TRP A 225 19.06 9.47 -15.01
CA TRP A 225 19.39 8.15 -14.47
C TRP A 225 18.18 7.23 -14.39
N ASN A 226 16.96 7.79 -14.45
CA ASN A 226 15.73 7.12 -14.04
C ASN A 226 15.88 6.59 -12.61
N LEU A 227 16.11 7.54 -11.71
CA LEU A 227 16.50 7.29 -10.33
C LEU A 227 15.37 6.64 -9.53
N PHE A 228 15.67 5.53 -8.86
CA PHE A 228 14.83 4.91 -7.84
C PHE A 228 15.61 4.81 -6.53
N THR A 229 14.97 5.16 -5.43
CA THR A 229 15.60 5.15 -4.12
C THR A 229 14.82 4.33 -3.11
N CYS A 230 15.53 3.52 -2.34
CA CYS A 230 14.97 2.84 -1.18
C CYS A 230 15.42 3.63 0.07
N GLY A 231 14.51 3.87 1.00
CA GLY A 231 14.74 4.78 2.14
C GLY A 231 15.81 4.32 3.13
N PRO A 232 16.16 5.18 4.10
CA PRO A 232 17.08 4.80 5.17
C PRO A 232 16.50 3.68 6.02
N ASN A 233 17.38 2.84 6.57
CA ASN A 233 17.05 1.66 7.38
C ASN A 233 16.32 0.54 6.60
N SER A 234 16.40 0.57 5.27
CA SER A 234 15.88 -0.48 4.40
C SER A 234 16.55 -1.83 4.66
N LEU A 235 15.75 -2.88 4.66
CA LEU A 235 16.19 -4.26 4.87
C LEU A 235 16.20 -5.02 3.56
N PHE A 236 17.23 -5.82 3.34
CA PHE A 236 17.38 -6.61 2.14
C PHE A 236 17.69 -8.07 2.47
N LYS A 237 17.10 -9.01 1.73
CA LYS A 237 17.57 -10.40 1.69
C LYS A 237 18.47 -10.61 0.50
N VAL A 238 19.65 -11.18 0.72
CA VAL A 238 20.53 -11.67 -0.35
C VAL A 238 19.90 -12.93 -0.95
N LEU A 239 19.36 -12.83 -2.16
CA LEU A 239 18.72 -13.95 -2.84
C LEU A 239 19.73 -14.84 -3.58
N ASP A 240 20.77 -14.24 -4.12
CA ASP A 240 21.75 -14.92 -4.97
C ASP A 240 23.04 -14.11 -5.09
N ILE A 241 24.15 -14.81 -5.34
CA ILE A 241 25.45 -14.24 -5.69
C ILE A 241 25.93 -14.98 -6.92
N TYR A 242 26.05 -14.27 -8.04
CA TYR A 242 26.31 -14.88 -9.34
C TYR A 242 27.48 -14.23 -10.04
N GLU A 243 28.50 -15.02 -10.35
CA GLU A 243 29.64 -14.57 -11.16
C GLU A 243 29.45 -14.93 -12.63
N TYR A 244 29.68 -13.96 -13.51
CA TYR A 244 29.68 -14.16 -14.96
C TYR A 244 30.73 -13.28 -15.62
N LYS A 245 31.63 -13.91 -16.38
CA LYS A 245 32.75 -13.24 -17.09
C LYS A 245 33.60 -12.35 -16.18
N GLY A 246 33.88 -12.79 -14.95
CA GLY A 246 34.69 -12.07 -13.97
C GLY A 246 34.01 -10.86 -13.32
N LYS A 247 32.69 -10.72 -13.50
CA LYS A 247 31.86 -9.71 -12.85
C LYS A 247 30.86 -10.39 -11.92
N VAL A 248 30.56 -9.79 -10.78
CA VAL A 248 29.68 -10.36 -9.77
C VAL A 248 28.37 -9.59 -9.72
N GLN A 249 27.25 -10.30 -9.67
CA GLN A 249 25.95 -9.75 -9.34
C GLN A 249 25.48 -10.30 -7.98
N ILE A 250 25.18 -9.40 -7.05
CA ILE A 250 24.53 -9.72 -5.77
C ILE A 250 23.06 -9.32 -5.90
N VAL A 251 22.15 -10.28 -5.76
CA VAL A 251 20.72 -10.06 -5.92
C VAL A 251 20.10 -9.80 -4.55
N LEU A 252 19.45 -8.66 -4.39
CA LEU A 252 18.84 -8.20 -3.15
C LEU A 252 17.33 -8.09 -3.31
N LEU A 253 16.55 -8.66 -2.38
CA LEU A 253 15.12 -8.41 -2.25
C LEU A 253 14.88 -7.35 -1.18
N HIS A 254 14.27 -6.23 -1.54
CA HIS A 254 13.87 -5.20 -0.59
C HIS A 254 12.68 -5.68 0.26
N LEU A 255 12.82 -5.64 1.59
CA LEU A 255 11.85 -6.16 2.55
C LEU A 255 11.11 -5.03 3.27
N PHE A 256 9.83 -5.27 3.55
CA PHE A 256 9.07 -4.41 4.47
C PHE A 256 9.59 -4.57 5.90
N LYS A 257 9.84 -3.44 6.57
CA LYS A 257 10.39 -3.39 7.93
C LYS A 257 9.61 -4.22 8.95
N ASP A 258 8.28 -4.24 8.89
CA ASP A 258 7.48 -4.99 9.86
C ASP A 258 7.39 -6.50 9.57
N ASN A 259 7.90 -6.94 8.41
CA ASN A 259 7.71 -8.30 7.92
C ASN A 259 8.99 -9.06 7.59
N TRP A 260 10.18 -8.44 7.73
CA TRP A 260 11.45 -9.06 7.36
C TRP A 260 11.70 -10.42 8.03
N LYS A 261 11.23 -10.61 9.28
CA LYS A 261 11.41 -11.88 10.02
C LYS A 261 10.76 -13.08 9.34
N ALA A 262 9.78 -12.86 8.46
CA ALA A 262 9.18 -13.92 7.65
C ALA A 262 10.16 -14.54 6.65
N PHE A 263 11.23 -13.81 6.31
CA PHE A 263 12.25 -14.17 5.34
C PHE A 263 13.48 -14.82 5.96
N ILE A 264 13.46 -15.13 7.26
CA ILE A 264 14.51 -15.95 7.88
C ILE A 264 14.44 -17.35 7.28
N GLY A 265 15.56 -17.87 6.80
CA GLY A 265 15.63 -19.15 6.09
C GLY A 265 15.63 -19.00 4.56
N ASN A 266 16.10 -20.04 3.87
CA ASN A 266 16.30 -20.03 2.41
C ASN A 266 15.08 -20.54 1.62
N ASP A 267 14.10 -21.11 2.30
CA ASP A 267 12.80 -21.54 1.74
C ASP A 267 11.98 -20.37 1.17
N THR A 268 12.29 -19.14 1.60
CA THR A 268 11.66 -17.91 1.10
C THR A 268 12.31 -17.34 -0.15
N ILE A 269 13.42 -17.92 -0.64
CA ILE A 269 14.07 -17.47 -1.87
C ILE A 269 13.25 -17.97 -3.07
N ASN A 270 12.81 -17.05 -3.93
CA ASN A 270 12.08 -17.39 -5.15
C ASN A 270 13.04 -17.79 -6.29
N PRO A 271 13.10 -19.07 -6.70
CA PRO A 271 14.06 -19.52 -7.72
C PRO A 271 13.80 -18.92 -9.11
N SER A 272 12.54 -18.60 -9.44
CA SER A 272 12.20 -17.99 -10.73
C SER A 272 12.82 -16.61 -10.85
N LEU A 273 12.68 -15.78 -9.81
CA LEU A 273 13.27 -14.43 -9.79
C LEU A 273 14.79 -14.46 -9.79
N VAL A 274 15.41 -15.41 -9.09
CA VAL A 274 16.87 -15.62 -9.17
C VAL A 274 17.29 -15.96 -10.60
N ASN A 275 16.59 -16.90 -11.25
CA ASN A 275 16.89 -17.28 -12.63
C ASN A 275 16.68 -16.13 -13.63
N ASP A 276 15.62 -15.34 -13.45
CA ASP A 276 15.36 -14.15 -14.24
C ASP A 276 16.45 -13.09 -14.04
N SER A 277 16.85 -12.83 -12.80
CA SER A 277 17.95 -11.91 -12.48
C SER A 277 19.26 -12.33 -13.15
N ARG A 278 19.63 -13.61 -13.08
CA ARG A 278 20.82 -14.14 -13.78
C ARG A 278 20.70 -14.02 -15.29
N ARG A 279 19.51 -14.30 -15.85
CA ARG A 279 19.24 -14.18 -17.29
C ARG A 279 19.40 -12.74 -17.76
N ILE A 280 18.79 -11.79 -17.07
CA ILE A 280 18.90 -10.35 -17.34
C ILE A 280 20.37 -9.95 -17.30
N PHE A 281 21.10 -10.32 -16.25
CA PHE A 281 22.53 -10.02 -16.11
C PHE A 281 23.33 -10.50 -17.32
N ARG A 282 23.22 -11.78 -17.70
CA ARG A 282 23.94 -12.32 -18.86
C ARG A 282 23.56 -11.63 -20.17
N GLN A 283 22.28 -11.36 -20.38
CA GLN A 283 21.78 -10.72 -21.61
C GLN A 283 22.36 -9.31 -21.77
N THR A 284 22.53 -8.57 -20.67
CA THR A 284 23.08 -7.21 -20.70
C THR A 284 24.55 -7.15 -21.14
N PHE A 285 25.33 -8.24 -21.07
CA PHE A 285 26.70 -8.24 -21.61
C PHE A 285 26.76 -8.06 -23.13
N ASN A 286 25.65 -8.29 -23.83
CA ASN A 286 25.52 -8.11 -25.26
C ASN A 286 24.96 -6.74 -25.65
N THR A 287 24.71 -5.85 -24.68
CA THR A 287 24.27 -4.47 -24.91
C THR A 287 25.41 -3.48 -24.64
N ALA A 288 25.24 -2.23 -25.06
CA ALA A 288 26.14 -1.16 -24.67
C ALA A 288 25.90 -0.78 -23.19
N PRO A 289 26.94 -0.30 -22.48
CA PRO A 289 26.73 0.43 -21.23
C PRO A 289 25.81 1.63 -21.44
N ILE A 290 25.04 1.99 -20.41
CA ILE A 290 24.13 3.14 -20.46
C ILE A 290 24.93 4.38 -20.06
N PRO A 291 25.15 5.35 -20.96
CA PRO A 291 26.10 6.45 -20.74
C PRO A 291 25.89 7.21 -19.43
N GLU A 292 24.63 7.49 -19.09
CA GLU A 292 24.24 8.25 -17.90
C GLU A 292 24.65 7.52 -16.60
N LEU A 293 24.63 6.19 -16.63
CA LEU A 293 25.02 5.31 -15.51
C LEU A 293 26.51 4.95 -15.52
N THR A 294 27.32 5.61 -16.36
CA THR A 294 28.79 5.44 -16.38
C THR A 294 29.55 6.71 -16.00
N THR A 295 28.82 7.77 -15.67
CA THR A 295 29.39 9.04 -15.22
C THR A 295 30.01 8.92 -13.82
N ASP A 296 31.07 9.68 -13.55
CA ASP A 296 31.71 9.72 -12.23
C ASP A 296 30.71 10.07 -11.13
N ARG A 297 29.79 11.01 -11.40
CA ARG A 297 28.73 11.44 -10.47
C ARG A 297 27.81 10.29 -10.07
N TRP A 298 27.41 9.44 -11.03
CA TRP A 298 26.58 8.27 -10.74
C TRP A 298 27.36 7.21 -9.97
N LEU A 299 28.58 6.91 -10.41
CA LEU A 299 29.43 5.90 -9.78
C LEU A 299 29.81 6.29 -8.35
N GLU A 300 30.05 7.57 -8.07
CA GLU A 300 30.27 8.08 -6.71
C GLU A 300 29.01 7.93 -5.84
N ARG A 301 27.83 8.30 -6.36
CA ARG A 301 26.54 8.13 -5.67
C ARG A 301 26.28 6.67 -5.28
N CYS A 302 26.67 5.74 -6.16
CA CYS A 302 26.50 4.30 -5.96
C CYS A 302 27.68 3.61 -5.25
N GLY A 303 28.77 4.34 -4.98
CA GLY A 303 30.08 3.78 -4.62
C GLY A 303 30.15 3.08 -3.27
N PHE A 304 29.19 3.33 -2.37
CA PHE A 304 29.12 2.64 -1.09
C PHE A 304 28.40 1.29 -1.23
N PRO A 305 28.97 0.20 -0.66
CA PRO A 305 28.33 -1.12 -0.63
C PRO A 305 27.08 -1.15 0.25
N VAL A 306 26.05 -1.88 -0.18
CA VAL A 306 24.76 -1.94 0.52
C VAL A 306 24.86 -2.78 1.80
N GLY A 307 24.57 -2.17 2.93
CA GLY A 307 24.47 -2.81 4.23
C GLY A 307 25.76 -2.90 5.04
N LEU A 308 26.86 -2.31 4.53
CA LEU A 308 28.14 -2.24 5.23
C LEU A 308 28.41 -0.82 5.74
N ASP A 309 29.11 -0.72 6.87
CA ASP A 309 29.67 0.51 7.38
C ASP A 309 31.01 0.87 6.68
N ASN A 310 31.61 1.99 7.09
CA ASN A 310 32.89 2.47 6.54
C ASN A 310 34.08 1.54 6.84
N ASP A 311 33.97 0.70 7.87
CA ASP A 311 34.98 -0.31 8.23
C ASP A 311 34.71 -1.65 7.51
N GLY A 312 33.65 -1.71 6.70
CA GLY A 312 33.21 -2.87 5.94
C GLY A 312 32.48 -3.92 6.78
N ASN A 313 31.99 -3.59 7.97
CA ASN A 313 31.17 -4.49 8.79
C ASN A 313 29.70 -4.31 8.47
N PHE A 314 28.89 -5.37 8.60
CA PHE A 314 27.45 -5.23 8.46
C PHE A 314 26.86 -4.42 9.62
N TRP A 315 25.88 -3.57 9.32
CA TRP A 315 25.10 -2.92 10.35
C TRP A 315 24.30 -3.94 11.17
N GLU A 316 24.16 -3.69 12.48
CA GLU A 316 23.18 -4.41 13.29
C GLU A 316 21.77 -4.06 12.85
N ILE A 317 20.90 -5.07 12.73
CA ILE A 317 19.51 -4.89 12.34
C ILE A 317 18.71 -4.31 13.52
N GLU A 318 18.13 -3.13 13.31
CA GLU A 318 17.23 -2.43 14.24
C GLU A 318 15.74 -2.81 14.08
#